data_AF-A0A660WWB8-F1
#
_entry.id   AF-A0A660WWB8-F1
#
_cell.length_a   1.000
_cell.length_b   1.000
_cell.length_c   1.000
_cell.angle_alpha   90.00
_cell.angle_beta   90.00
_cell.angle_gamma   90.00
#
_symmetry.space_group_name_H-M   'P 1'
#
loop_
_entity.id
_entity.type
_entity.pdbx_description
1 polymer ?
#
loop_
_entity_poly.entity_id
_entity_poly.type
_entity_poly.pdbx_seq_one_letter_code
_entity_poly.pdbx_strand_id
1 'polypeptide(L)' 'MDKNTILIVDDEPRILSSLRRILEAEDREIFVAETAEKAW' A
#
# COMPACT_ATOMS: atom_id res chain seq x y z
N MET A 1 -1.94 -17.79 10.36
CA MET A 1 -2.93 -17.28 9.39
C MET A 1 -2.19 -16.19 8.65
N ASP A 2 -1.93 -16.37 7.37
CA ASP A 2 -1.17 -15.38 6.60
C ASP A 2 -1.99 -14.10 6.53
N LYS A 3 -1.38 -12.97 6.91
CA LYS A 3 -2.03 -11.67 6.74
C LYS A 3 -2.15 -11.40 5.25
N ASN A 4 -3.31 -10.90 4.82
CA ASN A 4 -3.48 -10.53 3.42
C ASN A 4 -2.57 -9.34 3.11
N THR A 5 -1.53 -9.58 2.32
CA THR A 5 -0.57 -8.56 1.89
C THR A 5 -1.08 -7.83 0.65
N ILE A 6 -1.00 -6.50 0.66
CA ILE A 6 -1.38 -5.64 -0.46
C ILE A 6 -0.19 -4.73 -0.81
N LEU A 7 0.14 -4.64 -2.09
CA LEU A 7 1.05 -3.65 -2.66
C LEU A 7 0.26 -2.63 -3.46
N ILE A 8 0.50 -1.34 -3.19
CA ILE A 8 -0.13 -0.22 -3.88
C ILE A 8 0.95 0.57 -4.61
N VAL A 9 0.76 0.79 -5.90
CA VAL A 9 1.68 1.57 -6.74
C VAL A 9 0.91 2.74 -7.34
N ASP A 10 1.29 3.95 -6.99
CA ASP A 10 0.65 5.18 -7.46
C ASP A 10 1.67 6.34 -7.36
N ASP A 11 1.75 7.19 -8.38
CA ASP A 11 2.72 8.28 -8.46
C ASP A 11 2.29 9.52 -7.64
N GLU A 12 1.07 9.55 -7.10
CA GLU A 12 0.57 10.61 -6.23
C GLU A 12 0.68 10.22 -4.73
N PRO A 13 1.60 10.85 -3.96
CA PRO A 13 1.83 10.49 -2.55
C PRO A 13 0.61 10.67 -1.64
N ARG A 14 -0.29 11.61 -1.98
CA ARG A 14 -1.54 11.81 -1.21
C ARG A 14 -2.50 10.64 -1.35
N ILE A 15 -2.52 9.98 -2.51
CA ILE A 15 -3.35 8.79 -2.73
C ILE A 15 -2.78 7.62 -1.93
N LEU A 16 -1.46 7.38 -2.01
CA LEU A 16 -0.79 6.31 -1.24
C LEU A 16 -1.04 6.43 0.27
N SER A 17 -0.85 7.63 0.84
CA SER A 17 -1.07 7.87 2.26
C SER A 17 -2.53 7.67 2.70
N SER A 18 -3.48 8.08 1.86
CA SER A 18 -4.91 7.91 2.12
C SER A 18 -5.32 6.44 2.09
N LEU A 19 -4.89 5.70 1.06
CA LEU A 19 -5.19 4.28 0.89
C LEU A 19 -4.55 3.44 2.00
N ARG A 20 -3.30 3.73 2.35
CA ARG A 20 -2.62 3.08 3.48
C ARG A 20 -3.42 3.21 4.77
N ARG A 21 -3.86 4.42 5.11
CA ARG A 21 -4.65 4.67 6.33
C ARG A 21 -5.97 3.90 6.36
N ILE A 22 -6.64 3.79 5.22
CA ILE A 22 -7.93 3.09 5.10
C ILE A 22 -7.72 1.58 5.24
N LEU A 23 -6.70 1.02 4.60
CA LEU A 23 -6.48 -0.42 4.50
C LEU A 23 -5.75 -1.02 5.71
N GLU A 24 -4.93 -0.25 6.42
CA GLU A 24 -4.29 -0.68 7.68
C GLU A 24 -5.32 -0.99 8.79
N ALA A 25 -6.55 -0.46 8.69
CA ALA A 25 -7.62 -0.74 9.64
C ALA A 25 -8.14 -2.20 9.60
N GLU A 26 -7.78 -2.98 8.56
CA GLU A 26 -8.36 -4.31 8.30
C GLU A 26 -7.44 -5.51 8.63
N ASP A 27 -6.45 -5.35 9.52
CA ASP A 27 -5.43 -6.37 9.85
C ASP A 27 -4.68 -6.93 8.62
N ARG A 28 -4.38 -6.03 7.68
CA ARG A 28 -3.63 -6.31 6.45
C ARG A 28 -2.21 -5.77 6.55
N GLU A 29 -1.30 -6.40 5.81
CA GLU A 29 0.05 -5.87 5.62
C GLU A 29 0.08 -5.04 4.33
N ILE A 30 0.44 -3.76 4.45
CA ILE A 30 0.36 -2.80 3.34
C ILE A 30 1.77 -2.31 2.97
N PHE A 31 2.12 -2.51 1.70
CA PHE A 31 3.29 -1.93 1.06
C PHE A 31 2.86 -0.84 0.07
N VAL A 32 3.63 0.23 -0.01
CA VAL A 32 3.39 1.35 -0.93
C VAL A 32 4.65 1.67 -1.71
N ALA A 33 4.50 1.99 -2.99
CA ALA A 33 5.57 2.44 -3.85
C ALA A 33 5.08 3.57 -4.77
N GLU A 34 5.92 4.58 -4.99
CA GLU A 34 5.58 5.70 -5.89
C GLU A 34 5.82 5.37 -7.36
N THR A 35 6.59 4.33 -7.65
CA THR A 35 6.94 3.94 -9.02
C THR A 35 7.02 2.42 -9.14
N ALA A 36 6.92 1.90 -10.37
CA ALA A 36 7.04 0.47 -10.63
C ALA A 36 8.43 -0.08 -10.27
N GLU A 37 9.48 0.72 -10.41
CA GLU A 37 10.86 0.33 -10.07
C GLU A 37 11.03 0.16 -8.55
N LYS A 38 10.35 0.97 -7.74
CA LYS A 38 10.33 0.81 -6.27
C LYS A 38 9.49 -0.39 -5.82
N ALA A 39 8.62 -0.90 -6.69
CA ALA A 39 7.67 -1.97 -6.41
C ALA A 39 8.19 -3.37 -6.79
N TRP A 40 9.31 -3.45 -7.49
CA TRP A 40 9.97 -4.67 -7.97
C TRP A 40 11.07 -5.12 -7.02
#